data_AF-X1YZB0-F1
#
_entry.id   AF-X1YZB0-F1
#
_cell.length_a   1.000
_cell.length_b   1.000
_cell.length_c   1.000
_cell.angle_alpha   90.00
_cell.angle_beta   90.00
_cell.angle_gamma   90.00
#
_symmetry.space_group_name_H-M   'P 1'
#
loop_
_entity.id
_entity.type
_entity.pdbx_description
1 polymer ?
#
loop_
_entity_poly.entity_id
_entity_poly.type
_entity_poly.pdbx_seq_one_letter_code
_entity_poly.pdbx_strand_id
1 'polypeptide(L)'
;VWPLSLLAFRQAVFSLALDRSFSPPAHRKGDISTSGQCLAMEHCLRKHVKPKKQHEIIHLSEAISDLTRSVNCDHVVDIGAGQGHLSRCLNFAYGLKVTTIEASACHQPKAKKFDQLVYKCSLHEIEDLTADLTITPEARHLVGWIEPDISVEEFLQRLEMNSEEECRFALAGLHACGDLSATLLKLFVACPNVCAIASVGCCYMKMSTQLVLSLFFSDLIRLITMRSVNTTEFGYPLSKHLQHLPNGHLSWEARELGVHFADAYHDRLLSECLIRSHAYRAALQEVIHLVAPSMQHGAVKLTFKNLSDISFEQYASQALQKLGLDAHIPEDLLSRAKEDRLPRWREVVGFFTLRLSLAPLIESLILVDRALYLEEHGEQS
;
A
#
# COMPACT_ATOMS: atom_id res chain seq x y z
N VAL A 1 -32.63 10.51 15.75
CA VAL A 1 -32.55 9.03 15.64
C VAL A 1 -32.10 8.72 14.22
N TRP A 2 -31.12 7.83 14.04
CA TRP A 2 -30.62 7.46 12.70
C TRP A 2 -31.63 6.57 11.96
N PRO A 3 -31.72 6.65 10.61
CA PRO A 3 -32.60 5.76 9.84
C PRO A 3 -32.23 4.29 10.03
N LEU A 4 -33.24 3.41 10.14
CA LEU A 4 -33.02 1.97 10.31
C LEU A 4 -32.21 1.37 9.14
N SER A 5 -32.44 1.85 7.92
CA SER A 5 -31.69 1.45 6.72
C SER A 5 -30.19 1.73 6.86
N LEU A 6 -29.81 2.87 7.45
CA LEU A 6 -28.42 3.22 7.68
C LEU A 6 -27.77 2.34 8.78
N LEU A 7 -28.52 2.06 9.85
CA LEU A 7 -28.04 1.17 10.91
C LEU A 7 -27.85 -0.26 10.38
N ALA A 8 -28.80 -0.76 9.58
CA ALA A 8 -28.71 -2.06 8.93
C ALA A 8 -27.53 -2.13 7.95
N PHE A 9 -27.35 -1.10 7.13
CA PHE A 9 -26.20 -1.00 6.22
C PHE A 9 -24.88 -1.07 6.99
N ARG A 10 -24.71 -0.24 8.03
CA ARG A 10 -23.49 -0.24 8.85
C ARG A 10 -23.24 -1.61 9.49
N GLN A 11 -24.28 -2.25 10.02
CA GLN A 11 -24.16 -3.56 10.65
C GLN A 11 -23.77 -4.64 9.63
N ALA A 12 -24.36 -4.63 8.43
CA ALA A 12 -24.02 -5.56 7.36
C ALA A 12 -22.55 -5.42 6.93
N VAL A 13 -22.09 -4.17 6.74
CA VAL A 13 -20.70 -3.90 6.38
C VAL A 13 -19.72 -4.38 7.45
N PHE A 14 -20.05 -4.15 8.73
CA PHE A 14 -19.25 -4.64 9.84
C PHE A 14 -19.22 -6.18 9.92
N SER A 15 -20.37 -6.84 9.75
CA SER A 15 -20.48 -8.29 9.85
C SER A 15 -19.87 -9.06 8.66
N LEU A 16 -19.75 -8.42 7.49
CA LEU A 16 -19.16 -9.02 6.29
C LEU A 16 -17.67 -8.72 6.13
N ALA A 17 -17.17 -7.68 6.80
CA ALA A 17 -15.74 -7.39 6.80
C ALA A 17 -15.00 -8.40 7.69
N LEU A 18 -13.78 -8.76 7.30
CA LEU A 18 -12.85 -9.47 8.17
C LEU A 18 -12.65 -8.68 9.45
N ASP A 19 -12.57 -9.38 10.58
CA ASP A 19 -12.35 -8.74 11.87
C ASP A 19 -10.98 -8.05 11.88
N ARG A 20 -10.99 -6.82 12.39
CA ARG A 20 -9.81 -5.95 12.51
C ARG A 20 -9.54 -5.60 13.96
N SER A 21 -10.18 -6.31 14.89
CA SER A 21 -9.90 -6.20 16.31
C SER A 21 -8.47 -6.70 16.58
N PHE A 22 -7.52 -5.78 16.47
CA PHE A 22 -6.16 -6.03 16.92
C PHE A 22 -6.04 -5.60 18.37
N SER A 23 -5.95 -6.58 19.25
CA SER A 23 -5.45 -6.34 20.61
C SER A 23 -3.94 -6.55 20.54
N PRO A 24 -3.11 -5.48 20.42
CA PRO A 24 -1.67 -5.67 20.48
C PRO A 24 -1.32 -6.44 21.75
N PRO A 25 -0.37 -7.39 21.71
CA PRO A 25 0.25 -7.89 22.93
C PRO A 25 0.64 -6.67 23.76
N ALA A 26 0.30 -6.65 25.05
CA ALA A 26 0.47 -5.46 25.88
C ALA A 26 1.90 -4.92 25.70
N HIS A 27 2.05 -3.81 24.96
CA HIS A 27 3.31 -3.10 24.89
C HIS A 27 3.73 -2.84 26.34
N ARG A 28 4.98 -3.12 26.70
CA ARG A 28 5.42 -2.76 28.04
C ARG A 28 5.25 -1.24 28.14
N LYS A 29 4.61 -0.76 29.21
CA LYS A 29 4.52 0.69 29.48
C LYS A 29 5.94 1.27 29.35
N GLY A 30 6.19 2.07 28.31
CA GLY A 30 7.53 2.60 28.00
C GLY A 30 8.02 2.36 26.57
N ASP A 31 7.33 1.57 25.74
CA ASP A 31 7.83 1.21 24.38
C ASP A 31 7.56 2.25 23.28
N ILE A 32 6.89 3.37 23.58
CA ILE A 32 6.60 4.43 22.60
C ILE A 32 6.99 5.78 23.20
N SER A 33 7.81 6.56 22.48
CA SER A 33 8.20 7.92 22.90
C SER A 33 7.03 8.91 22.75
N THR A 34 7.16 10.08 23.38
CA THR A 34 6.22 11.20 23.19
C THR A 34 6.13 11.69 21.74
N SER A 35 7.13 11.38 20.90
CA SER A 35 7.16 11.66 19.46
C SER A 35 6.65 10.50 18.59
N GLY A 36 6.08 9.46 19.21
CA GLY A 36 5.53 8.27 18.53
C GLY A 36 6.59 7.28 18.02
N GLN A 37 7.84 7.41 18.45
CA GLN A 37 8.91 6.47 18.07
C GLN A 37 8.78 5.18 18.86
N CYS A 38 8.98 4.04 18.23
CA CYS A 38 9.02 2.77 18.94
C CYS A 38 10.38 2.58 19.61
N LEU A 39 10.36 2.50 20.94
CA LEU A 39 11.53 2.29 21.78
C LEU A 39 11.95 0.82 21.87
N ALA A 40 11.06 -0.12 21.50
CA ALA A 40 11.36 -1.55 21.40
C ALA A 40 12.28 -1.90 20.21
N MET A 41 12.35 -1.02 19.19
CA MET A 41 13.31 -1.13 18.09
C MET A 41 14.59 -0.37 18.46
N GLU A 42 15.77 -0.97 18.27
CA GLU A 42 17.05 -0.32 18.56
C GLU A 42 17.16 1.06 17.92
N HIS A 43 17.85 1.99 18.60
CA HIS A 43 17.92 3.37 18.15
C HIS A 43 18.50 3.51 16.73
N CYS A 44 19.50 2.69 16.40
CA CYS A 44 20.13 2.65 15.10
C CYS A 44 19.16 2.21 13.99
N LEU A 45 18.25 1.27 14.29
CA LEU A 45 17.25 0.72 13.37
C LEU A 45 16.07 1.70 13.11
N ARG A 46 15.68 2.51 14.10
CA ARG A 46 14.56 3.47 13.97
C ARG A 46 14.92 4.82 13.33
N LYS A 47 16.22 5.14 13.20
CA LYS A 47 16.69 6.39 12.56
C LYS A 47 16.18 6.50 11.11
N HIS A 48 15.67 7.68 10.75
CA HIS A 48 15.09 7.98 9.42
C HIS A 48 13.84 7.18 9.05
N VAL A 49 13.23 6.46 10.00
CA VAL A 49 11.96 5.74 9.79
C VAL A 49 10.83 6.51 10.47
N LYS A 50 9.72 6.73 9.77
CA LYS A 50 8.54 7.39 10.35
C LYS A 50 7.84 6.46 11.37
N PRO A 51 7.20 6.99 12.42
CA PRO A 51 6.44 6.20 13.42
C PRO A 51 5.59 5.08 12.84
N LYS A 52 4.70 5.39 11.89
CA LYS A 52 3.83 4.40 11.23
C LYS A 52 4.64 3.24 10.62
N LYS A 53 5.73 3.57 9.91
CA LYS A 53 6.56 2.58 9.24
C LYS A 53 7.36 1.74 10.25
N GLN A 54 7.73 2.29 11.41
CA GLN A 54 8.34 1.52 12.49
C GLN A 54 7.39 0.46 13.04
N HIS A 55 6.14 0.85 13.33
CA HIS A 55 5.10 -0.09 13.76
C HIS A 55 4.89 -1.22 12.75
N GLU A 56 4.77 -0.88 11.46
CA GLU A 56 4.64 -1.88 10.38
C GLU A 56 5.85 -2.84 10.32
N ILE A 57 7.08 -2.33 10.42
CA ILE A 57 8.30 -3.15 10.36
C ILE A 57 8.41 -4.09 11.55
N ILE A 58 8.12 -3.62 12.76
CA ILE A 58 8.29 -4.42 13.97
C ILE A 58 7.38 -5.64 13.94
N HIS A 59 6.08 -5.42 13.73
CA HIS A 59 5.11 -6.50 13.74
C HIS A 59 5.29 -7.46 12.56
N LEU A 60 5.61 -6.94 11.38
CA LEU A 60 5.86 -7.81 10.24
C LEU A 60 7.16 -8.60 10.40
N SER A 61 8.22 -8.02 10.98
CA SER A 61 9.48 -8.75 11.21
C SER A 61 9.31 -9.88 12.23
N GLU A 62 8.54 -9.63 13.29
CA GLU A 62 8.20 -10.64 14.29
C GLU A 62 7.42 -11.80 13.64
N ALA A 63 6.37 -11.48 12.88
CA ALA A 63 5.57 -12.46 12.16
C ALA A 63 6.40 -13.26 11.14
N ILE A 64 7.29 -12.61 10.38
CA ILE A 64 8.20 -13.29 9.45
C ILE A 64 9.15 -14.21 10.20
N SER A 65 9.71 -13.77 11.33
CA SER A 65 10.63 -14.61 12.13
C SER A 65 9.95 -15.84 12.70
N ASP A 66 8.72 -15.71 13.20
CA ASP A 66 7.93 -16.86 13.67
C ASP A 66 7.59 -17.81 12.51
N LEU A 67 7.19 -17.24 11.36
CA LEU A 67 6.88 -18.00 10.15
C LEU A 67 8.10 -18.78 9.66
N THR A 68 9.26 -18.15 9.52
CA THR A 68 10.48 -18.80 9.02
C THR A 68 10.98 -19.89 9.98
N ARG A 69 10.87 -19.67 11.30
CA ARG A 69 11.12 -20.71 12.32
C ARG A 69 10.19 -21.92 12.15
N SER A 70 8.91 -21.70 11.85
CA SER A 70 7.93 -22.79 11.69
C SER A 70 8.19 -23.69 10.48
N VAL A 71 8.84 -23.17 9.43
CA VAL A 71 9.16 -23.93 8.20
C VAL A 71 10.64 -24.31 8.07
N ASN A 72 11.42 -24.09 9.13
CA ASN A 72 12.88 -24.30 9.19
C ASN A 72 13.61 -23.63 8.02
N CYS A 73 13.43 -22.32 7.88
CA CYS A 73 14.03 -21.49 6.86
C CYS A 73 14.79 -20.32 7.50
N ASP A 74 16.01 -20.01 7.05
CA ASP A 74 16.83 -18.91 7.54
C ASP A 74 16.96 -17.75 6.52
N HIS A 75 16.49 -17.95 5.29
CA HIS A 75 16.58 -16.97 4.20
C HIS A 75 15.22 -16.34 3.87
N VAL A 76 15.20 -15.00 3.81
CA VAL A 76 14.05 -14.20 3.35
C VAL A 76 14.40 -13.46 2.06
N VAL A 77 13.47 -13.47 1.12
CA VAL A 77 13.52 -12.67 -0.11
C VAL A 77 12.47 -11.55 -0.02
N ASP A 78 12.92 -10.32 0.21
CA ASP A 78 12.07 -9.13 0.38
C ASP A 78 11.95 -8.35 -0.95
N ILE A 79 10.78 -8.44 -1.58
CA ILE A 79 10.50 -7.83 -2.88
C ILE A 79 9.80 -6.49 -2.71
N GLY A 80 10.33 -5.45 -3.36
CA GLY A 80 9.88 -4.06 -3.17
C GLY A 80 10.44 -3.43 -1.90
N ALA A 81 11.66 -3.81 -1.51
CA ALA A 81 12.27 -3.46 -0.23
C ALA A 81 12.48 -1.94 -0.02
N GLY A 82 12.43 -1.13 -1.09
CA GLY A 82 12.72 0.30 -1.02
C GLY A 82 14.12 0.55 -0.46
N GLN A 83 14.20 1.27 0.66
CA GLN A 83 15.47 1.58 1.35
C GLN A 83 15.94 0.47 2.33
N GLY A 84 15.35 -0.73 2.26
CA GLY A 84 15.79 -1.91 3.01
C GLY A 84 15.49 -1.86 4.51
N HIS A 85 14.45 -1.15 4.95
CA HIS A 85 14.18 -1.01 6.39
C HIS A 85 13.65 -2.30 7.04
N LEU A 86 12.76 -3.04 6.34
CA LEU A 86 12.28 -4.34 6.81
C LEU A 86 13.44 -5.34 6.80
N SER A 87 14.12 -5.46 5.67
CA SER A 87 15.27 -6.33 5.44
C SER A 87 16.36 -6.15 6.50
N ARG A 88 16.67 -4.90 6.87
CA ARG A 88 17.62 -4.60 7.93
C ARG A 88 17.15 -5.07 9.30
N CYS A 89 15.86 -4.91 9.62
CA CYS A 89 15.31 -5.42 10.87
C CYS A 89 15.41 -6.96 10.94
N LEU A 90 15.04 -7.65 9.85
CA LEU A 90 15.13 -9.11 9.74
C LEU A 90 16.58 -9.61 9.89
N ASN A 91 17.55 -8.93 9.27
CA ASN A 91 18.95 -9.33 9.34
C ASN A 91 19.58 -9.04 10.72
N PHE A 92 19.50 -7.80 11.21
CA PHE A 92 20.19 -7.40 12.45
C PHE A 92 19.47 -7.84 13.73
N ALA A 93 18.13 -7.82 13.77
CA ALA A 93 17.38 -8.15 14.98
C ALA A 93 17.01 -9.64 15.10
N TYR A 94 16.86 -10.33 13.96
CA TYR A 94 16.43 -11.73 13.93
C TYR A 94 17.48 -12.69 13.34
N GLY A 95 18.62 -12.19 12.87
CA GLY A 95 19.71 -13.03 12.34
C GLY A 95 19.39 -13.76 11.04
N LEU A 96 18.37 -13.29 10.28
CA LEU A 96 17.97 -13.94 9.03
C LEU A 96 18.87 -13.49 7.86
N LYS A 97 19.17 -14.41 6.93
CA LYS A 97 19.71 -14.07 5.61
C LYS A 97 18.65 -13.32 4.84
N VAL A 98 19.01 -12.22 4.19
CA VAL A 98 18.02 -11.45 3.42
C VAL A 98 18.54 -11.09 2.04
N THR A 99 17.82 -11.50 1.00
CA THR A 99 18.00 -10.96 -0.36
C THR A 99 16.86 -9.99 -0.63
N THR A 100 17.16 -8.84 -1.21
CA THR A 100 16.16 -7.83 -1.54
C THR A 100 16.18 -7.52 -3.03
N ILE A 101 15.00 -7.31 -3.62
CA ILE A 101 14.86 -6.76 -4.96
C ILE A 101 14.10 -5.45 -4.89
N GLU A 102 14.68 -4.40 -5.45
CA GLU A 102 14.07 -3.07 -5.52
C GLU A 102 14.20 -2.47 -6.92
N ALA A 103 13.06 -2.00 -7.46
CA ALA A 103 12.99 -1.44 -8.80
C ALA A 103 13.76 -0.12 -8.95
N SER A 104 13.77 0.71 -7.91
CA SER A 104 14.42 2.01 -7.97
C SER A 104 15.91 1.89 -7.63
N ALA A 105 16.75 1.96 -8.65
CA ALA A 105 18.21 1.89 -8.51
C ALA A 105 18.78 2.88 -7.48
N CYS A 106 18.15 4.04 -7.28
CA CYS A 106 18.61 5.04 -6.30
C CYS A 106 18.41 4.63 -4.83
N HIS A 107 17.63 3.58 -4.56
CA HIS A 107 17.40 3.07 -3.21
C HIS A 107 18.48 2.09 -2.74
N GLN A 108 19.06 1.30 -3.65
CA GLN A 108 20.08 0.30 -3.29
C GLN A 108 21.32 0.91 -2.59
N PRO A 109 21.91 2.03 -3.04
CA PRO A 109 23.01 2.67 -2.32
C PRO A 109 22.60 3.19 -0.93
N LYS A 110 21.34 3.64 -0.77
CA LYS A 110 20.82 4.10 0.51
C LYS A 110 20.65 2.95 1.49
N ALA A 111 20.13 1.81 1.03
CA ALA A 111 20.00 0.59 1.82
C ALA A 111 21.37 0.15 2.36
N LYS A 112 22.35 -0.04 1.47
CA LYS A 112 23.74 -0.38 1.83
C LYS A 112 24.35 0.63 2.83
N LYS A 113 24.14 1.93 2.60
CA LYS A 113 24.63 2.97 3.50
C LYS A 113 24.02 2.85 4.91
N PHE A 114 22.71 2.62 5.00
CA PHE A 114 22.05 2.50 6.30
C PHE A 114 22.42 1.20 7.02
N ASP A 115 22.65 0.10 6.31
CA ASP A 115 23.15 -1.15 6.90
C ASP A 115 24.53 -0.95 7.53
N GLN A 116 25.44 -0.26 6.83
CA GLN A 116 26.76 0.10 7.37
C GLN A 116 26.66 0.98 8.62
N LEU A 117 25.68 1.87 8.70
CA LEU A 117 25.47 2.70 9.89
C LEU A 117 25.02 1.88 11.09
N VAL A 118 24.13 0.91 10.88
CA VAL A 118 23.68 0.01 11.95
C VAL A 118 24.81 -0.90 12.40
N TYR A 119 25.52 -1.54 11.46
CA TYR A 119 26.69 -2.37 11.77
C TYR A 119 27.74 -1.63 12.60
N LYS A 120 28.07 -0.37 12.24
CA LYS A 120 28.99 0.46 13.03
C LYS A 120 28.46 0.78 14.43
N CYS A 121 27.15 1.02 14.58
CA CYS A 121 26.57 1.23 15.91
C CYS A 121 26.69 -0.04 16.76
N SER A 122 26.42 -1.22 16.20
CA SER A 122 26.52 -2.49 16.91
C SER A 122 27.97 -2.81 17.36
N LEU A 123 28.98 -2.46 16.54
CA LEU A 123 30.39 -2.66 16.93
C LEU A 123 30.81 -1.83 18.16
N HIS A 124 30.32 -0.60 18.29
CA HIS A 124 30.60 0.25 19.46
C HIS A 124 29.96 -0.29 20.75
N GLU A 125 28.91 -1.11 20.65
CA GLU A 125 28.28 -1.77 21.80
C GLU A 125 28.98 -3.10 22.15
N ILE A 126 29.68 -3.73 21.19
CA ILE A 126 30.38 -5.01 21.37
C ILE A 126 31.76 -4.85 22.05
N GLU A 127 32.41 -3.67 21.98
CA GLU A 127 33.68 -3.43 22.71
C GLU A 127 33.56 -3.59 24.24
N ASP A 128 32.34 -3.56 24.80
CA ASP A 128 32.07 -3.76 26.24
C ASP A 128 31.68 -5.21 26.64
N LEU A 129 31.45 -6.12 25.69
CA LEU A 129 31.02 -7.50 25.96
C LEU A 129 31.72 -8.51 25.05
N THR A 130 32.67 -9.25 25.62
CA THR A 130 33.27 -10.43 24.99
C THR A 130 32.23 -11.55 24.81
N ALA A 131 31.60 -11.65 23.64
CA ALA A 131 30.91 -12.87 23.18
C ALA A 131 30.65 -12.84 21.66
N ASP A 132 31.38 -13.70 20.95
CA ASP A 132 31.09 -14.51 19.74
C ASP A 132 29.82 -14.31 18.86
N LEU A 133 29.30 -13.09 18.70
CA LEU A 133 28.28 -12.78 17.69
C LEU A 133 28.93 -12.09 16.50
N THR A 134 29.38 -12.88 15.51
CA THR A 134 29.72 -12.36 14.18
C THR A 134 28.45 -11.89 13.47
N ILE A 135 28.00 -10.66 13.77
CA ILE A 135 26.93 -9.99 13.03
C ILE A 135 27.50 -9.53 11.68
N THR A 136 27.75 -10.45 10.75
CA THR A 136 28.11 -10.05 9.38
C THR A 136 26.83 -9.62 8.66
N PRO A 137 26.82 -8.43 8.02
CA PRO A 137 25.66 -8.00 7.23
C PRO A 137 25.52 -8.92 6.01
N GLU A 138 24.60 -9.89 6.11
CA GLU A 138 24.28 -10.84 5.03
C GLU A 138 23.13 -10.34 4.13
N ALA A 139 22.71 -9.08 4.30
CA ALA A 139 21.71 -8.47 3.44
C ALA A 139 22.27 -8.19 2.03
N ARG A 140 21.75 -8.89 1.02
CA ARG A 140 22.04 -8.67 -0.40
C ARG A 140 21.01 -7.72 -1.01
N HIS A 141 21.47 -6.61 -1.58
CA HIS A 141 20.61 -5.62 -2.23
C HIS A 141 20.74 -5.65 -3.75
N LEU A 142 19.72 -6.19 -4.42
CA LEU A 142 19.63 -6.29 -5.87
C LEU A 142 18.69 -5.21 -6.43
N VAL A 143 18.99 -4.74 -7.64
CA VAL A 143 18.16 -3.78 -8.36
C VAL A 143 17.45 -4.54 -9.46
N GLY A 144 16.11 -4.50 -9.47
CA GLY A 144 15.33 -5.23 -10.45
C GLY A 144 13.84 -4.92 -10.35
N TRP A 145 13.17 -5.00 -11.49
CA TRP A 145 11.71 -5.04 -11.57
C TRP A 145 11.27 -6.50 -11.61
N ILE A 146 10.15 -6.81 -10.94
CA ILE A 146 9.49 -8.11 -11.02
C ILE A 146 8.23 -7.94 -11.85
N GLU A 147 8.24 -8.50 -13.05
CA GLU A 147 7.13 -8.47 -13.99
C GLU A 147 5.96 -9.34 -13.48
N PRO A 148 4.69 -8.97 -13.74
CA PRO A 148 3.55 -9.76 -13.31
C PRO A 148 3.49 -11.18 -13.89
N ASP A 149 4.12 -11.41 -15.05
CA ASP A 149 4.19 -12.66 -15.80
C ASP A 149 5.59 -13.32 -15.75
N ILE A 150 6.44 -12.89 -14.81
CA ILE A 150 7.79 -13.45 -14.62
C ILE A 150 7.74 -14.98 -14.41
N SER A 151 8.61 -15.72 -15.09
CA SER A 151 8.76 -17.16 -14.86
C SER A 151 9.54 -17.46 -13.59
N VAL A 152 9.44 -18.69 -13.06
CA VAL A 152 10.21 -19.12 -11.88
C VAL A 152 11.71 -19.06 -12.17
N GLU A 153 12.14 -19.48 -13.35
CA GLU A 153 13.54 -19.47 -13.78
C GLU A 153 14.08 -18.04 -13.85
N GLU A 154 13.31 -17.13 -14.47
CA GLU A 154 13.69 -15.72 -14.60
C GLU A 154 13.71 -15.01 -13.23
N PHE A 155 12.83 -15.42 -12.31
CA PHE A 155 12.82 -14.95 -10.93
C PHE A 155 14.05 -15.40 -10.14
N LEU A 156 14.40 -16.69 -10.20
CA LEU A 156 15.60 -17.22 -9.54
C LEU A 156 16.89 -16.63 -10.13
N GLN A 157 16.93 -16.41 -11.44
CA GLN A 157 18.04 -15.72 -12.09
C GLN A 157 18.21 -14.29 -11.57
N ARG A 158 17.11 -13.53 -11.38
CA ARG A 158 17.16 -12.18 -10.77
C ARG A 158 17.65 -12.20 -9.33
N LEU A 159 17.43 -13.28 -8.60
CA LEU A 159 17.95 -13.46 -7.25
C LEU A 159 19.42 -13.87 -7.21
N GLU A 160 20.04 -14.10 -8.38
CA GLU A 160 21.38 -14.68 -8.51
C GLU A 160 21.46 -16.03 -7.77
N MET A 161 20.40 -16.84 -7.87
CA MET A 161 20.27 -18.16 -7.26
C MET A 161 20.22 -19.22 -8.36
N ASN A 162 20.94 -20.33 -8.17
CA ASN A 162 20.90 -21.46 -9.09
C ASN A 162 19.65 -22.30 -8.83
N SER A 163 18.92 -22.67 -9.88
CA SER A 163 17.73 -23.54 -9.77
C SER A 163 18.05 -24.96 -9.29
N GLU A 164 19.31 -25.38 -9.38
CA GLU A 164 19.80 -26.69 -8.93
C GLU A 164 20.23 -26.70 -7.46
N GLU A 165 20.37 -25.54 -6.81
CA GLU A 165 20.68 -25.46 -5.38
C GLU A 165 19.41 -25.66 -4.56
N GLU A 166 19.45 -26.53 -3.54
CA GLU A 166 18.39 -26.70 -2.53
C GLU A 166 18.29 -25.48 -1.60
N CYS A 167 18.20 -24.27 -2.15
CA CYS A 167 18.02 -23.06 -1.36
C CYS A 167 16.52 -22.80 -1.18
N ARG A 168 16.01 -23.01 0.04
CA ARG A 168 14.65 -22.65 0.43
C ARG A 168 14.65 -21.24 1.02
N PHE A 169 13.63 -20.45 0.67
CA PHE A 169 13.48 -19.09 1.21
C PHE A 169 12.01 -18.75 1.46
N ALA A 170 11.77 -17.77 2.33
CA ALA A 170 10.46 -17.16 2.54
C ALA A 170 10.34 -15.88 1.70
N LEU A 171 9.21 -15.69 1.00
CA LEU A 171 8.91 -14.43 0.33
C LEU A 171 8.35 -13.41 1.32
N ALA A 172 8.83 -12.18 1.23
CA ALA A 172 8.32 -11.05 1.99
C ALA A 172 8.02 -9.85 1.07
N GLY A 173 7.04 -9.04 1.45
CA GLY A 173 6.78 -7.77 0.80
C GLY A 173 5.97 -6.82 1.68
N LEU A 174 6.62 -5.78 2.21
CA LEU A 174 5.96 -4.71 2.95
C LEU A 174 5.60 -3.57 2.01
N HIS A 175 4.30 -3.31 1.82
CA HIS A 175 3.77 -2.44 0.77
C HIS A 175 3.96 -3.05 -0.64
N ALA A 176 3.57 -4.31 -0.80
CA ALA A 176 3.50 -4.98 -2.10
C ALA A 176 2.41 -4.34 -2.99
N CYS A 177 2.75 -3.23 -3.64
CA CYS A 177 1.76 -2.34 -4.25
C CYS A 177 1.24 -2.83 -5.61
N GLY A 178 -0.06 -2.67 -5.84
CA GLY A 178 -0.71 -3.06 -7.10
C GLY A 178 -0.56 -4.57 -7.35
N ASP A 179 -0.15 -4.94 -8.56
CA ASP A 179 -0.03 -6.35 -8.97
C ASP A 179 1.05 -7.12 -8.23
N LEU A 180 2.00 -6.45 -7.57
CA LEU A 180 3.09 -7.13 -6.88
C LEU A 180 2.58 -8.12 -5.83
N SER A 181 1.52 -7.80 -5.08
CA SER A 181 0.90 -8.75 -4.14
C SER A 181 0.43 -10.04 -4.84
N ALA A 182 -0.20 -9.90 -6.01
CA ALA A 182 -0.67 -11.03 -6.79
C ALA A 182 0.49 -11.85 -7.37
N THR A 183 1.52 -11.17 -7.88
CA THR A 183 2.74 -11.81 -8.41
C THR A 183 3.47 -12.62 -7.35
N LEU A 184 3.59 -12.11 -6.11
CA LEU A 184 4.20 -12.85 -5.02
C LEU A 184 3.42 -14.12 -4.67
N LEU A 185 2.09 -14.08 -4.70
CA LEU A 185 1.24 -15.27 -4.48
C LEU A 185 1.39 -16.29 -5.60
N LYS A 186 1.48 -15.85 -6.85
CA LYS A 186 1.75 -16.73 -7.99
C LYS A 186 3.12 -17.40 -7.88
N LEU A 187 4.16 -16.63 -7.55
CA LEU A 187 5.50 -17.15 -7.31
C LEU A 187 5.53 -18.13 -6.14
N PHE A 188 4.81 -17.84 -5.05
CA PHE A 188 4.69 -18.76 -3.91
C PHE A 188 4.10 -20.12 -4.32
N VAL A 189 3.07 -20.11 -5.18
CA VAL A 189 2.45 -21.35 -5.68
C VAL A 189 3.34 -22.07 -6.70
N ALA A 190 4.02 -21.33 -7.58
CA ALA A 190 4.73 -21.91 -8.71
C ALA A 190 6.18 -22.31 -8.40
N CYS A 191 6.85 -21.64 -7.46
CA CYS A 191 8.27 -21.83 -7.18
C CYS A 191 8.50 -22.78 -6.00
N PRO A 192 9.09 -23.97 -6.21
CA PRO A 192 9.29 -24.96 -5.14
C PRO A 192 10.30 -24.52 -4.07
N ASN A 193 11.15 -23.54 -4.38
CA ASN A 193 12.09 -22.97 -3.42
C ASN A 193 11.39 -22.08 -2.38
N VAL A 194 10.18 -21.58 -2.67
CA VAL A 194 9.46 -20.71 -1.74
C VAL A 194 8.70 -21.56 -0.73
N CYS A 195 9.13 -21.52 0.53
CA CYS A 195 8.54 -22.32 1.60
C CYS A 195 7.51 -21.58 2.45
N ALA A 196 7.46 -20.26 2.36
CA ALA A 196 6.54 -19.42 3.12
C ALA A 196 6.39 -18.04 2.45
N ILE A 197 5.28 -17.35 2.74
CA ILE A 197 5.04 -16.00 2.24
C ILE A 197 4.44 -15.09 3.32
N ALA A 198 4.95 -13.86 3.42
CA ALA A 198 4.40 -12.78 4.24
C ALA A 198 4.30 -11.50 3.40
N SER A 199 3.08 -11.15 2.97
CA SER A 199 2.86 -10.01 2.08
C SER A 199 1.82 -9.05 2.65
N VAL A 200 2.17 -7.76 2.68
CA VAL A 200 1.27 -6.66 3.06
C VAL A 200 1.00 -5.82 1.81
N GLY A 201 -0.17 -6.03 1.21
CA GLY A 201 -0.58 -5.31 0.00
C GLY A 201 -0.89 -3.83 0.23
N CYS A 202 -0.70 -3.02 -0.80
CA CYS A 202 -1.08 -1.60 -0.82
C CYS A 202 -1.52 -1.15 -2.20
N CYS A 203 -2.09 0.05 -2.26
CA CYS A 203 -2.48 0.69 -3.52
C CYS A 203 -3.30 -0.24 -4.44
N TYR A 204 -4.36 -0.85 -3.92
CA TYR A 204 -5.22 -1.78 -4.67
C TYR A 204 -5.76 -1.21 -5.99
N MET A 205 -5.93 0.12 -6.06
CA MET A 205 -6.35 0.82 -7.29
C MET A 205 -5.34 0.70 -8.44
N LYS A 206 -4.09 0.32 -8.15
CA LYS A 206 -3.05 0.03 -9.16
C LYS A 206 -3.05 -1.42 -9.63
N MET A 207 -3.90 -2.29 -9.08
CA MET A 207 -4.02 -3.66 -9.58
C MET A 207 -4.62 -3.66 -10.99
N SER A 208 -4.17 -4.56 -11.85
CA SER A 208 -4.84 -4.85 -13.12
C SER A 208 -6.13 -5.63 -12.85
N THR A 209 -7.17 -5.36 -13.65
CA THR A 209 -8.48 -6.02 -13.57
C THR A 209 -9.04 -6.21 -14.97
N GLN A 210 -9.85 -7.25 -15.18
CA GLN A 210 -10.50 -7.51 -16.48
C GLN A 210 -11.33 -6.34 -17.00
N LEU A 211 -12.01 -5.59 -16.12
CA LEU A 211 -12.87 -4.46 -16.49
C LEU A 211 -12.09 -3.28 -17.11
N VAL A 212 -10.83 -3.06 -16.67
CA VAL A 212 -9.97 -1.95 -17.10
C VAL A 212 -9.63 -2.02 -18.59
N LEU A 213 -9.75 -3.19 -19.23
CA LEU A 213 -9.54 -3.34 -20.66
C LEU A 213 -10.75 -2.94 -21.51
N SER A 214 -11.96 -2.98 -20.96
CA SER A 214 -13.19 -3.00 -21.78
C SER A 214 -13.84 -1.65 -22.03
N LEU A 215 -13.62 -0.62 -21.19
CA LEU A 215 -14.53 0.55 -21.23
C LEU A 215 -13.91 1.96 -21.10
N PHE A 216 -12.68 2.19 -20.63
CA PHE A 216 -12.37 3.54 -20.09
C PHE A 216 -10.98 4.19 -20.25
N PHE A 217 -10.02 3.67 -21.03
CA PHE A 217 -8.67 4.26 -21.01
C PHE A 217 -8.24 4.90 -22.33
N SER A 218 -7.87 6.18 -22.25
CA SER A 218 -7.04 6.85 -23.26
C SER A 218 -5.70 6.13 -23.38
N ASP A 219 -5.16 6.12 -24.60
CA ASP A 219 -3.98 5.33 -25.00
C ASP A 219 -2.73 5.52 -24.12
N LEU A 220 -2.66 6.59 -23.33
CA LEU A 220 -1.51 6.91 -22.49
C LEU A 220 -1.42 6.07 -21.20
N ILE A 221 -2.53 5.80 -20.50
CA ILE A 221 -2.51 4.89 -19.33
C ILE A 221 -2.29 3.46 -19.81
N ARG A 222 -2.87 3.09 -20.97
CA ARG A 222 -2.64 1.81 -21.64
C ARG A 222 -1.15 1.56 -21.87
N LEU A 223 -0.39 2.59 -22.26
CA LEU A 223 1.07 2.52 -22.42
C LEU A 223 1.86 2.37 -21.10
N ILE A 224 1.33 2.94 -20.00
CA ILE A 224 1.98 2.88 -18.67
C ILE A 224 1.65 1.56 -17.96
N THR A 225 0.44 1.01 -18.16
CA THR A 225 -0.01 -0.24 -17.54
C THR A 225 0.27 -1.49 -18.39
N MET A 226 0.52 -1.37 -19.70
CA MET A 226 0.86 -2.50 -20.59
C MET A 226 2.29 -2.41 -21.15
N ARG A 227 3.30 -2.48 -20.28
CA ARG A 227 4.56 -3.07 -20.72
C ARG A 227 4.45 -4.58 -20.53
N SER A 228 3.97 -5.27 -21.57
CA SER A 228 3.87 -6.73 -21.68
C SER A 228 2.89 -7.41 -20.71
N VAL A 229 1.66 -7.70 -21.14
CA VAL A 229 0.79 -8.66 -20.45
C VAL A 229 0.13 -9.52 -21.52
N ASN A 230 0.46 -10.81 -21.56
CA ASN A 230 -0.38 -11.81 -22.23
C ASN A 230 -1.78 -11.76 -21.58
N THR A 231 -2.81 -11.62 -22.40
CA THR A 231 -4.13 -11.02 -22.07
C THR A 231 -5.06 -11.83 -21.15
N THR A 232 -4.54 -12.75 -20.33
CA THR A 232 -5.38 -13.64 -19.48
C THR A 232 -5.10 -13.51 -17.99
N GLU A 233 -4.03 -12.85 -17.57
CA GLU A 233 -3.67 -12.78 -16.15
C GLU A 233 -3.77 -11.37 -15.57
N PHE A 234 -4.63 -11.21 -14.57
CA PHE A 234 -4.87 -9.95 -13.88
C PHE A 234 -4.44 -10.01 -12.41
N GLY A 235 -4.21 -8.84 -11.82
CA GLY A 235 -3.97 -8.71 -10.39
C GLY A 235 -5.21 -8.96 -9.55
N TYR A 236 -6.42 -8.73 -10.08
CA TYR A 236 -7.69 -9.02 -9.40
C TYR A 236 -8.87 -9.24 -10.39
N PRO A 237 -9.78 -10.19 -10.13
CA PRO A 237 -9.69 -11.23 -9.11
C PRO A 237 -8.66 -12.31 -9.47
N LEU A 238 -8.01 -12.88 -8.47
CA LEU A 238 -7.00 -13.92 -8.64
C LEU A 238 -7.62 -15.32 -8.52
N SER A 239 -8.57 -15.52 -7.62
CA SER A 239 -9.27 -16.80 -7.45
C SER A 239 -10.24 -17.08 -8.60
N LYS A 240 -10.34 -18.36 -9.00
CA LYS A 240 -11.35 -18.81 -9.95
C LYS A 240 -12.74 -18.56 -9.39
N HIS A 241 -12.95 -18.73 -8.08
CA HIS A 241 -14.25 -18.49 -7.45
C HIS A 241 -14.77 -17.08 -7.75
N LEU A 242 -13.99 -16.03 -7.45
CA LEU A 242 -14.44 -14.65 -7.70
C LEU A 242 -14.51 -14.32 -9.19
N GLN A 243 -13.65 -14.89 -10.03
CA GLN A 243 -13.71 -14.69 -11.49
C GLN A 243 -15.06 -15.17 -12.09
N HIS A 244 -15.70 -16.19 -11.51
CA HIS A 244 -16.98 -16.71 -11.99
C HIS A 244 -18.20 -16.00 -11.37
N LEU A 245 -18.01 -15.17 -10.34
CA LEU A 245 -19.10 -14.42 -9.75
C LEU A 245 -19.48 -13.21 -10.62
N PRO A 246 -20.77 -13.00 -10.93
CA PRO A 246 -21.20 -11.89 -11.80
C PRO A 246 -20.84 -10.50 -11.25
N ASN A 247 -20.67 -10.39 -9.92
CA ASN A 247 -20.28 -9.16 -9.24
C ASN A 247 -18.93 -9.30 -8.51
N GLY A 248 -18.05 -10.20 -8.98
CA GLY A 248 -16.72 -10.43 -8.39
C GLY A 248 -15.70 -9.34 -8.69
N HIS A 249 -16.02 -8.35 -9.53
CA HIS A 249 -15.11 -7.29 -9.94
C HIS A 249 -15.21 -6.04 -9.05
N LEU A 250 -14.08 -5.36 -8.87
CA LEU A 250 -14.00 -4.09 -8.14
C LEU A 250 -13.59 -2.96 -9.07
N SER A 251 -14.34 -1.86 -9.02
CA SER A 251 -13.99 -0.62 -9.74
C SER A 251 -12.70 -0.02 -9.19
N TRP A 252 -12.13 0.93 -9.94
CA TRP A 252 -10.95 1.67 -9.47
C TRP A 252 -11.24 2.41 -8.15
N GLU A 253 -12.41 3.03 -8.02
CA GLU A 253 -12.84 3.81 -6.85
C GLU A 253 -13.05 2.93 -5.62
N ALA A 254 -13.56 1.71 -5.82
CA ALA A 254 -13.72 0.74 -4.75
C ALA A 254 -12.33 0.30 -4.24
N ARG A 255 -11.41 -0.03 -5.14
CA ARG A 255 -10.04 -0.43 -4.77
C ARG A 255 -9.26 0.73 -4.14
N GLU A 256 -9.47 1.95 -4.62
CA GLU A 256 -8.89 3.15 -4.00
C GLU A 256 -9.46 3.39 -2.61
N LEU A 257 -10.75 3.14 -2.42
CA LEU A 257 -11.40 3.23 -1.13
C LEU A 257 -10.84 2.22 -0.12
N GLY A 258 -10.56 0.98 -0.55
CA GLY A 258 -10.08 -0.10 0.30
C GLY A 258 -8.73 0.15 0.99
N VAL A 259 -7.99 1.19 0.61
CA VAL A 259 -6.72 1.57 1.29
C VAL A 259 -6.88 2.72 2.29
N HIS A 260 -8.11 3.23 2.50
CA HIS A 260 -8.39 4.29 3.47
C HIS A 260 -8.91 3.72 4.78
N PHE A 261 -8.63 4.44 5.87
CA PHE A 261 -9.11 4.11 7.20
C PHE A 261 -9.86 5.31 7.81
N ALA A 262 -10.94 5.01 8.54
CA ALA A 262 -11.83 6.02 9.09
C ALA A 262 -11.13 6.93 10.10
N ASP A 263 -10.19 6.42 10.90
CA ASP A 263 -9.56 7.18 11.98
C ASP A 263 -8.72 8.34 11.44
N ALA A 264 -7.97 8.15 10.35
CA ALA A 264 -7.23 9.25 9.71
C ALA A 264 -8.18 10.34 9.21
N TYR A 265 -9.36 9.96 8.74
CA TYR A 265 -10.34 10.93 8.29
C TYR A 265 -10.95 11.67 9.48
N HIS A 266 -11.29 10.96 10.55
CA HIS A 266 -11.74 11.54 11.81
C HIS A 266 -10.74 12.57 12.35
N ASP A 267 -9.46 12.21 12.47
CA ASP A 267 -8.43 13.11 13.00
C ASP A 267 -8.25 14.34 12.10
N ARG A 268 -8.36 14.18 10.78
CA ARG A 268 -8.34 15.30 9.86
C ARG A 268 -9.60 16.16 9.94
N LEU A 269 -10.78 15.59 10.23
CA LEU A 269 -12.02 16.36 10.38
C LEU A 269 -12.01 17.24 11.63
N LEU A 270 -11.28 16.82 12.67
CA LEU A 270 -10.99 17.68 13.82
C LEU A 270 -10.12 18.89 13.45
N SER A 271 -9.48 18.88 12.28
CA SER A 271 -8.81 20.04 11.69
C SER A 271 -9.73 20.79 10.72
N GLU A 272 -9.91 22.10 10.91
CA GLU A 272 -10.78 22.95 10.07
C GLU A 272 -10.35 22.96 8.58
N CYS A 273 -9.07 22.71 8.31
CA CYS A 273 -8.48 22.72 6.97
C CYS A 273 -9.08 21.65 6.03
N LEU A 274 -9.45 20.47 6.56
CA LEU A 274 -9.97 19.38 5.73
C LEU A 274 -11.39 19.64 5.24
N ILE A 275 -12.24 20.23 6.09
CA ILE A 275 -13.62 20.59 5.74
C ILE A 275 -13.62 21.53 4.54
N ARG A 276 -12.73 22.53 4.56
CA ARG A 276 -12.55 23.49 3.46
C ARG A 276 -12.04 22.80 2.19
N SER A 277 -11.12 21.86 2.29
CA SER A 277 -10.57 21.08 1.16
C SER A 277 -11.63 20.31 0.40
N HIS A 278 -12.48 19.57 1.11
CA HIS A 278 -13.54 18.78 0.47
C HIS A 278 -14.63 19.66 -0.14
N ALA A 279 -15.04 20.71 0.56
CA ALA A 279 -16.02 21.67 0.05
C ALA A 279 -15.51 22.37 -1.22
N TYR A 280 -14.26 22.85 -1.19
CA TYR A 280 -13.61 23.49 -2.34
C TYR A 280 -13.47 22.53 -3.52
N ARG A 281 -13.06 21.27 -3.26
CA ARG A 281 -12.91 20.28 -4.33
C ARG A 281 -14.25 19.91 -4.97
N ALA A 282 -15.33 19.83 -4.18
CA ALA A 282 -16.67 19.56 -4.66
C ALA A 282 -17.23 20.72 -5.50
N ALA A 283 -17.10 21.96 -5.02
CA ALA A 283 -17.48 23.16 -5.77
C ALA A 283 -16.69 23.30 -7.08
N LEU A 284 -15.37 23.02 -7.04
CA LEU A 284 -14.52 22.99 -8.23
C LEU A 284 -14.99 21.95 -9.26
N GLN A 285 -15.49 20.78 -8.81
CA GLN A 285 -15.92 19.73 -9.73
C GLN A 285 -17.12 20.17 -10.59
N GLU A 286 -18.04 20.97 -10.04
CA GLU A 286 -19.14 21.57 -10.80
C GLU A 286 -18.63 22.52 -11.89
N VAL A 287 -17.64 23.35 -11.55
CA VAL A 287 -16.99 24.25 -12.51
C VAL A 287 -16.34 23.44 -13.64
N ILE A 288 -15.61 22.37 -13.29
CA ILE A 288 -14.96 21.48 -14.28
C ILE A 288 -16.00 20.82 -15.19
N HIS A 289 -17.11 20.31 -14.66
CA HIS A 289 -18.15 19.68 -15.48
C HIS A 289 -18.76 20.63 -16.52
N LEU A 290 -18.78 21.93 -16.24
CA LEU A 290 -19.35 22.93 -17.14
C LEU A 290 -18.31 23.45 -18.14
N VAL A 291 -17.06 23.66 -17.70
CA VAL A 291 -15.98 24.19 -18.55
C VAL A 291 -15.33 23.11 -19.41
N ALA A 292 -15.28 21.87 -18.92
CA ALA A 292 -14.69 20.72 -19.62
C ALA A 292 -15.56 19.46 -19.44
N PRO A 293 -16.74 19.38 -20.08
CA PRO A 293 -17.67 18.25 -19.92
C PRO A 293 -17.09 16.88 -20.33
N SER A 294 -16.09 16.87 -21.23
CA SER A 294 -15.38 15.66 -21.65
C SER A 294 -14.32 15.20 -20.65
N MET A 295 -13.96 16.03 -19.67
CA MET A 295 -12.96 15.69 -18.65
C MET A 295 -13.59 14.80 -17.57
N GLN A 296 -13.36 13.49 -17.68
CA GLN A 296 -13.84 12.52 -16.69
C GLN A 296 -12.80 12.27 -15.56
N HIS A 297 -11.51 12.30 -15.89
CA HIS A 297 -10.43 12.00 -14.95
C HIS A 297 -9.28 13.01 -15.07
N GLY A 298 -8.80 13.52 -13.94
CA GLY A 298 -7.61 14.37 -13.89
C GLY A 298 -6.34 13.55 -13.66
N ALA A 299 -5.35 13.69 -14.54
CA ALA A 299 -4.02 13.08 -14.37
C ALA A 299 -3.15 13.80 -13.31
N VAL A 300 -3.59 14.99 -12.86
CA VAL A 300 -2.82 15.87 -11.98
C VAL A 300 -3.38 15.81 -10.56
N LYS A 301 -2.51 15.49 -9.60
CA LYS A 301 -2.85 15.54 -8.18
C LYS A 301 -2.93 16.99 -7.71
N LEU A 302 -4.15 17.43 -7.40
CA LEU A 302 -4.43 18.75 -6.84
C LEU A 302 -4.06 18.81 -5.36
N THR A 303 -2.83 19.24 -5.07
CA THR A 303 -2.36 19.51 -3.71
C THR A 303 -2.08 20.99 -3.52
N PHE A 304 -2.55 21.56 -2.41
CA PHE A 304 -2.40 22.97 -2.05
C PHE A 304 -1.82 23.08 -0.65
N LYS A 305 -0.84 23.97 -0.50
CA LYS A 305 -0.34 24.38 0.81
C LYS A 305 -1.21 25.54 1.32
N ASN A 306 -1.36 25.66 2.63
CA ASN A 306 -2.04 26.78 3.30
C ASN A 306 -3.48 27.01 2.78
N LEU A 307 -4.24 25.92 2.62
CA LEU A 307 -5.63 25.99 2.16
C LEU A 307 -6.53 26.84 3.10
N SER A 308 -6.15 26.95 4.37
CA SER A 308 -6.78 27.84 5.35
C SER A 308 -6.77 29.31 4.94
N ASP A 309 -5.81 29.71 4.11
CA ASP A 309 -5.50 31.12 3.87
C ASP A 309 -5.98 31.60 2.48
N ILE A 310 -6.54 30.70 1.66
CA ILE A 310 -6.95 31.02 0.28
C ILE A 310 -8.46 30.99 0.09
N SER A 311 -8.97 31.94 -0.71
CA SER A 311 -10.38 31.97 -1.10
C SER A 311 -10.71 30.82 -2.06
N PHE A 312 -12.00 30.55 -2.27
CA PHE A 312 -12.41 29.50 -3.22
C PHE A 312 -12.02 29.86 -4.65
N GLU A 313 -12.13 31.14 -5.01
CA GLU A 313 -11.77 31.69 -6.31
C GLU A 313 -10.27 31.50 -6.58
N GLN A 314 -9.43 31.82 -5.60
CA GLN A 314 -7.98 31.58 -5.67
C GLN A 314 -7.65 30.09 -5.81
N TYR A 315 -8.32 29.24 -5.03
CA TYR A 315 -8.18 27.79 -5.12
C TYR A 315 -8.57 27.27 -6.51
N ALA A 316 -9.74 27.67 -7.01
CA ALA A 316 -10.29 27.20 -8.28
C ALA A 316 -9.41 27.63 -9.45
N SER A 317 -8.96 28.90 -9.47
CA SER A 317 -8.05 29.42 -10.47
C SER A 317 -6.74 28.62 -10.52
N GLN A 318 -6.09 28.41 -9.37
CA GLN A 318 -4.85 27.61 -9.32
C GLN A 318 -5.08 26.14 -9.69
N ALA A 319 -6.23 25.58 -9.33
CA ALA A 319 -6.57 24.20 -9.67
C ALA A 319 -6.78 24.01 -11.16
N LEU A 320 -7.49 24.93 -11.80
CA LEU A 320 -7.81 24.87 -13.23
C LEU A 320 -6.57 25.11 -14.07
N GLN A 321 -5.69 26.03 -13.66
CA GLN A 321 -4.37 26.19 -14.26
C GLN A 321 -3.55 24.89 -14.21
N LYS A 322 -3.51 24.22 -13.05
CA LYS A 322 -2.82 22.91 -12.91
C LYS A 322 -3.43 21.83 -13.82
N LEU A 323 -4.70 21.94 -14.17
CA LEU A 323 -5.40 21.03 -15.08
C LEU A 323 -5.26 21.43 -16.56
N GLY A 324 -4.55 22.54 -16.87
CA GLY A 324 -4.45 23.08 -18.22
C GLY A 324 -5.74 23.73 -18.72
N LEU A 325 -6.66 24.07 -17.81
CA LEU A 325 -7.95 24.71 -18.09
C LEU A 325 -7.85 26.23 -17.86
N ASP A 326 -6.84 26.88 -18.44
CA ASP A 326 -6.52 28.32 -18.30
C ASP A 326 -7.52 29.27 -19.03
N ALA A 327 -8.70 28.77 -19.41
CA ALA A 327 -9.72 29.58 -20.05
C ALA A 327 -10.28 30.64 -19.08
N HIS A 328 -10.74 31.77 -19.62
CA HIS A 328 -11.41 32.81 -18.84
C HIS A 328 -12.72 32.24 -18.28
N ILE A 329 -12.70 31.78 -17.04
CA ILE A 329 -13.88 31.21 -16.38
C ILE A 329 -14.82 32.37 -16.05
N PRO A 330 -16.09 32.29 -16.46
CA PRO A 330 -17.06 33.32 -16.09
C PRO A 330 -17.14 33.47 -14.56
N GLU A 331 -17.02 34.71 -14.06
CA GLU A 331 -17.01 35.01 -12.62
C GLU A 331 -18.33 34.61 -11.93
N ASP A 332 -19.44 34.66 -12.69
CA ASP A 332 -20.76 34.18 -12.27
C ASP A 332 -20.75 32.66 -12.00
N LEU A 333 -19.97 31.89 -12.75
CA LEU A 333 -19.89 30.44 -12.56
C LEU A 333 -19.18 30.08 -11.25
N LEU A 334 -18.07 30.74 -10.95
CA LEU A 334 -17.35 30.54 -9.69
C LEU A 334 -18.19 30.98 -8.49
N SER A 335 -18.88 32.12 -8.61
CA SER A 335 -19.75 32.65 -7.57
C SER A 335 -20.93 31.71 -7.30
N ARG A 336 -21.58 31.20 -8.35
CA ARG A 336 -22.65 30.20 -8.22
C ARG A 336 -22.17 28.91 -7.56
N ALA A 337 -21.06 28.34 -8.01
CA ALA A 337 -20.51 27.13 -7.40
C ALA A 337 -20.16 27.35 -5.91
N LYS A 338 -19.65 28.52 -5.56
CA LYS A 338 -19.35 28.90 -4.17
C LYS A 338 -20.62 28.95 -3.32
N GLU A 339 -21.63 29.69 -3.78
CA GLU A 339 -22.89 29.92 -3.06
C GLU A 339 -23.73 28.65 -2.94
N ASP A 340 -23.78 27.83 -4.00
CA ASP A 340 -24.62 26.63 -4.04
C ASP A 340 -23.97 25.41 -3.38
N ARG A 341 -22.64 25.28 -3.41
CA ARG A 341 -21.95 24.05 -2.96
C ARG A 341 -21.23 24.17 -1.63
N LEU A 342 -20.58 25.29 -1.33
CA LEU A 342 -19.82 25.39 -0.07
C LEU A 342 -20.71 25.26 1.18
N PRO A 343 -21.95 25.78 1.23
CA PRO A 343 -22.84 25.57 2.37
C PRO A 343 -23.19 24.08 2.62
N ARG A 344 -23.10 23.24 1.57
CA ARG A 344 -23.41 21.80 1.62
C ARG A 344 -22.22 20.94 2.05
N TRP A 345 -21.17 21.53 2.61
CA TRP A 345 -19.97 20.79 3.05
C TRP A 345 -20.28 19.60 3.98
N ARG A 346 -21.32 19.70 4.82
CA ARG A 346 -21.75 18.61 5.71
C ARG A 346 -22.22 17.39 4.94
N GLU A 347 -22.83 17.57 3.78
CA GLU A 347 -23.26 16.47 2.91
C GLU A 347 -22.04 15.78 2.29
N VAL A 348 -21.01 16.54 1.92
CA VAL A 348 -19.74 15.98 1.43
C VAL A 348 -19.06 15.13 2.50
N VAL A 349 -19.02 15.64 3.75
CA VAL A 349 -18.52 14.87 4.90
C VAL A 349 -19.36 13.62 5.11
N GLY A 350 -20.69 13.73 5.14
CA GLY A 350 -21.60 12.59 5.30
C GLY A 350 -21.40 11.52 4.22
N PHE A 351 -21.34 11.92 2.95
CA PHE A 351 -21.06 11.03 1.83
C PHE A 351 -19.70 10.33 1.97
N PHE A 352 -18.64 11.07 2.31
CA PHE A 352 -17.32 10.48 2.45
C PHE A 352 -17.24 9.54 3.65
N THR A 353 -17.90 9.85 4.76
CA THR A 353 -18.01 8.94 5.93
C THR A 353 -18.74 7.65 5.56
N LEU A 354 -19.86 7.73 4.82
CA LEU A 354 -20.56 6.55 4.33
C LEU A 354 -19.67 5.73 3.39
N ARG A 355 -18.96 6.38 2.48
CA ARG A 355 -17.99 5.72 1.60
C ARG A 355 -16.91 5.02 2.41
N LEU A 356 -16.26 5.71 3.36
CA LEU A 356 -15.22 5.12 4.22
C LEU A 356 -15.70 3.93 5.04
N SER A 357 -16.98 3.89 5.42
CA SER A 357 -17.52 2.73 6.14
C SER A 357 -17.40 1.43 5.34
N LEU A 358 -17.40 1.50 4.00
CA LEU A 358 -17.21 0.35 3.11
C LEU A 358 -15.75 -0.08 2.94
N ALA A 359 -14.77 0.78 3.26
CA ALA A 359 -13.36 0.48 3.01
C ALA A 359 -12.90 -0.87 3.62
N PRO A 360 -13.24 -1.20 4.88
CA PRO A 360 -12.88 -2.49 5.48
C PRO A 360 -13.41 -3.70 4.70
N LEU A 361 -14.64 -3.61 4.18
CA LEU A 361 -15.29 -4.67 3.43
C LEU A 361 -14.63 -4.85 2.06
N ILE A 362 -14.27 -3.76 1.38
CA ILE A 362 -13.59 -3.86 0.07
C ILE A 362 -12.21 -4.52 0.21
N GLU A 363 -11.42 -4.12 1.20
CA GLU A 363 -10.13 -4.80 1.45
C GLU A 363 -10.34 -6.25 1.87
N SER A 364 -11.37 -6.55 2.67
CA SER A 364 -11.73 -7.94 3.03
C SER A 364 -11.99 -8.80 1.80
N LEU A 365 -12.72 -8.28 0.81
CA LEU A 365 -12.97 -9.00 -0.44
C LEU A 365 -11.68 -9.29 -1.22
N ILE A 366 -10.72 -8.35 -1.22
CA ILE A 366 -9.41 -8.54 -1.84
C ILE A 366 -8.60 -9.61 -1.09
N LEU A 367 -8.63 -9.60 0.24
CA LEU A 367 -7.93 -10.59 1.06
C LEU A 367 -8.54 -11.99 0.93
N VAL A 368 -9.86 -12.09 0.90
CA VAL A 368 -10.58 -13.36 0.66
C VAL A 368 -10.27 -13.91 -0.73
N ASP A 369 -10.20 -13.05 -1.76
CA ASP A 369 -9.74 -13.46 -3.09
C ASP A 369 -8.35 -14.12 -3.07
N ARG A 370 -7.43 -13.59 -2.26
CA ARG A 370 -6.09 -14.17 -2.11
C ARG A 370 -6.12 -15.49 -1.37
N ALA A 371 -6.90 -15.56 -0.29
CA ALA A 371 -7.06 -16.79 0.48
C ALA A 371 -7.66 -17.91 -0.38
N LEU A 372 -8.73 -17.62 -1.13
CA LEU A 372 -9.35 -18.57 -2.05
C LEU A 372 -8.39 -19.01 -3.15
N TYR A 373 -7.59 -18.09 -3.72
CA TYR A 373 -6.57 -18.47 -4.68
C TYR A 373 -5.55 -19.47 -4.09
N LEU A 374 -5.09 -19.24 -2.86
CA LEU A 374 -4.18 -20.17 -2.20
C LEU A 374 -4.84 -21.51 -1.89
N GLU A 375 -6.11 -21.52 -1.46
CA GLU A 375 -6.89 -22.74 -1.22
C GLU A 375 -7.06 -23.57 -2.50
N GLU A 376 -7.40 -22.91 -3.62
CA GLU A 376 -7.54 -23.53 -4.94
C GLU A 376 -6.26 -24.23 -5.44
N HIS A 377 -5.08 -23.82 -4.95
CA HIS A 377 -3.78 -24.42 -5.29
C HIS A 377 -3.18 -25.27 -4.17
N GLY A 378 -3.68 -25.14 -2.94
CA GLY A 378 -3.22 -25.89 -1.78
C GLY A 378 -3.70 -27.34 -1.75
N GLU A 379 -4.86 -27.65 -2.34
CA GLU A 379 -5.34 -29.04 -2.47
C GLU A 379 -4.57 -29.87 -3.53
N GLN A 380 -3.59 -29.28 -4.22
CA GLN A 380 -2.78 -29.95 -5.25
C GLN A 380 -1.36 -30.30 -4.81
N SER A 381 -0.98 -30.02 -3.55
CA SER A 381 0.38 -30.24 -3.01
C SER A 381 0.52 -31.48 -2.13
#